data_AF-H9MCZ0-F1
#
_entry.id   AF-H9MCZ0-F1
#
_cell.length_a   1.000
_cell.length_b   1.000
_cell.length_c   1.000
_cell.angle_alpha   90.00
_cell.angle_beta   90.00
_cell.angle_gamma   90.00
#
_symmetry.space_group_name_H-M   'P 1'
#
loop_
_entity.id
_entity.type
_entity.pdbx_description
1 polymer ?
#
loop_
_entity_poly.entity_id
_entity_poly.type
_entity_poly.pdbx_seq_one_letter_code
_entity_poly.pdbx_strand_id
1 'polypeptide(L)' 'EDGVLASVDVRFLADIHICLMEDPAAYGRYICFNHIINTSELAVDLARSLRPTVTLSDSWEDSRAYRQRLS' A
#
# COMPACT_ATOMS: atom_id res chain seq x y z
N GLU A 1 -16.36 -4.20 -10.18
CA GLU A 1 -15.91 -3.42 -9.02
C GLU A 1 -14.49 -2.98 -9.31
N ASP A 2 -14.28 -1.67 -9.44
CA ASP A 2 -12.95 -1.10 -9.61
C ASP A 2 -12.22 -1.25 -8.27
N GLY A 3 -11.24 -2.15 -8.23
CA GLY A 3 -10.54 -2.48 -6.99
C GLY A 3 -9.79 -1.27 -6.43
N VAL A 4 -9.92 -1.04 -5.13
CA VAL A 4 -9.18 0.00 -4.41
C VAL A 4 -7.90 -0.61 -3.85
N LEU A 5 -6.75 -0.06 -4.20
CA LEU A 5 -5.46 -0.41 -3.61
C LEU A 5 -5.16 0.59 -2.49
N ALA A 6 -4.77 0.12 -1.31
CA ALA A 6 -4.26 0.97 -0.24
C ALA A 6 -2.75 0.73 -0.08
N SER A 7 -1.99 1.80 0.16
CA SER A 7 -0.55 1.70 0.44
C SER A 7 -0.17 2.50 1.68
N VAL A 8 0.98 2.14 2.25
CA VAL A 8 1.52 2.77 3.45
C VAL A 8 3.03 3.04 3.28
N ASP A 9 3.48 4.24 3.63
CA ASP A 9 4.92 4.53 3.75
C ASP A 9 5.50 3.77 4.96
N VAL A 10 6.65 3.12 4.77
CA VAL A 10 7.28 2.29 5.82
C VAL A 10 7.65 3.12 7.06
N ARG A 11 8.04 4.38 6.89
CA ARG A 11 8.39 5.26 8.02
C ARG A 11 7.14 5.61 8.82
N PHE A 12 6.05 5.94 8.12
CA PHE A 12 4.75 6.16 8.77
C PHE A 12 4.27 4.93 9.54
N LEU A 13 4.45 3.73 8.98
CA LEU A 13 4.10 2.48 9.68
C LEU A 13 4.97 2.25 10.92
N ALA A 14 6.26 2.59 10.87
CA ALA A 14 7.17 2.49 12.01
C ALA A 14 6.76 3.46 13.13
N ASP A 15 6.42 4.69 12.79
CA ASP A 15 5.96 5.69 13.75
C ASP A 15 4.66 5.24 14.45
N ILE A 16 3.70 4.68 13.69
CA ILE A 16 2.48 4.11 14.27
C ILE A 16 2.80 2.99 15.26
N HIS A 17 3.74 2.09 14.93
CA HIS A 17 4.10 1.01 15.84
C HIS A 17 4.71 1.54 17.15
N ILE A 18 5.53 2.59 17.09
CA ILE A 18 6.07 3.24 18.29
C ILE A 18 4.92 3.82 19.12
N CYS A 19 4.04 4.62 18.51
CA CYS A 19 2.92 5.24 19.23
C CYS A 19 1.98 4.21 19.87
N LEU A 20 1.63 3.14 19.16
CA LEU A 20 0.74 2.08 19.69
C LEU A 20 1.41 1.27 20.80
N MET A 21 2.73 1.11 20.77
CA MET A 21 3.47 0.43 21.83
C MET A 21 3.55 1.28 23.10
N GLU A 22 3.64 2.60 22.96
CA GLU A 22 3.75 3.54 24.07
C GLU A 22 2.41 3.87 24.74
N ASP A 23 1.28 3.70 24.03
CA ASP A 23 -0.05 3.94 24.56
C ASP A 23 -0.61 2.70 25.29
N PRO A 24 -0.75 2.70 26.63
CA PRO A 24 -1.31 1.58 27.38
C PRO A 24 -2.81 1.34 27.09
N ALA A 25 -3.49 2.29 26.43
CA ALA A 25 -4.86 2.15 25.98
C ALA A 25 -4.98 1.61 24.53
N ALA A 26 -3.87 1.38 23.83
CA ALA A 26 -3.88 0.77 22.50
C ALA A 26 -4.18 -0.74 22.61
N TYR A 27 -5.24 -1.20 21.95
CA TYR A 27 -5.62 -2.61 21.91
C TYR A 27 -6.33 -2.98 20.62
N GLY A 28 -6.21 -4.25 20.22
CA GLY A 28 -6.87 -4.79 19.04
C GLY A 28 -6.03 -4.70 17.77
N ARG A 29 -6.69 -4.59 16.61
CA ARG A 29 -6.05 -4.56 15.29
C ARG A 29 -6.30 -3.21 14.62
N TYR A 30 -5.24 -2.61 14.10
CA TYR A 30 -5.29 -1.33 13.38
C TYR A 30 -5.02 -1.57 11.89
N ILE A 31 -5.84 -0.96 11.04
CA ILE A 31 -5.62 -0.94 9.60
C ILE A 31 -4.82 0.33 9.28
N CYS A 32 -3.59 0.17 8.81
CA CYS A 32 -2.66 1.28 8.60
C CYS A 32 -2.42 1.50 7.10
N PHE A 33 -2.99 2.57 6.56
CA PHE A 33 -2.68 3.10 5.24
C PHE A 33 -2.69 4.62 5.30
N ASN A 34 -1.81 5.27 4.53
CA ASN A 34 -1.81 6.72 4.38
C ASN A 34 -2.10 7.16 2.92
N HIS A 35 -2.29 6.19 2.02
CA HIS A 35 -2.65 6.44 0.63
C HIS A 35 -3.71 5.45 0.13
N ILE A 36 -4.69 5.98 -0.61
CA ILE A 36 -5.71 5.21 -1.34
C ILE A 36 -5.47 5.43 -2.83
N ILE A 37 -5.45 4.36 -3.60
CA ILE A 37 -5.21 4.32 -5.03
C ILE A 37 -6.46 3.70 -5.66
N ASN A 38 -7.31 4.58 -6.19
CA ASN A 38 -8.61 4.24 -6.77
C ASN A 38 -8.76 4.77 -8.20
N THR A 39 -7.73 5.38 -8.76
CA THR A 39 -7.69 5.87 -10.14
C THR A 39 -6.45 5.34 -10.86
N SER A 40 -6.53 5.26 -12.19
CA SER A 40 -5.39 4.89 -13.03
C SER A 40 -4.22 5.86 -12.89
N GLU A 41 -4.48 7.16 -12.75
CA GLU A 41 -3.46 8.19 -12.54
C GLU A 41 -2.65 7.93 -11.26
N LEU A 42 -3.33 7.70 -10.13
CA LEU A 42 -2.67 7.39 -8.86
C LEU A 42 -1.89 6.06 -8.92
N ALA A 43 -2.38 5.09 -9.69
CA ALA A 43 -1.68 3.82 -9.89
C ALA A 43 -0.38 4.01 -10.69
N VAL A 44 -0.40 4.84 -11.74
CA VAL A 44 0.79 5.16 -12.52
C VAL A 44 1.77 6.00 -11.70
N ASP A 45 1.28 6.94 -10.89
CA ASP A 45 2.11 7.72 -9.97
C ASP A 45 2.82 6.83 -8.94
N LEU A 46 2.10 5.86 -8.36
CA LEU A 46 2.71 4.85 -7.49
C LEU A 46 3.75 4.02 -8.24
N ALA A 47 3.44 3.52 -9.44
CA ALA A 47 4.39 2.72 -10.21
C ALA A 47 5.68 3.52 -10.51
N ARG A 48 5.54 4.81 -10.85
CA ARG A 48 6.68 5.73 -11.07
C ARG A 48 7.51 5.93 -9.80
N SER A 49 6.89 6.10 -8.64
CA SER A 49 7.62 6.29 -7.38
C SER A 49 8.39 5.03 -6.93
N LEU A 50 7.93 3.84 -7.35
CA LEU A 50 8.57 2.56 -7.03
C LEU A 50 9.71 2.16 -7.99
N ARG A 51 9.81 2.76 -9.20
CA ARG A 51 10.86 2.43 -10.20
C ARG A 51 12.31 2.51 -9.67
N PRO A 52 12.69 3.44 -8.77
CA PRO A 52 14.05 3.48 -8.22
C PRO A 52 14.35 2.28 -7.31
N THR A 53 13.32 1.67 -6.73
CA THR A 53 13.44 0.65 -5.68
C THR A 53 13.16 -0.76 -6.20
N VAL A 54 12.43 -0.88 -7.31
CA VAL A 54 12.00 -2.15 -7.89
C VAL A 54 12.43 -2.18 -9.36
N THR A 55 13.15 -3.24 -9.76
CA THR A 55 13.36 -3.56 -11.18
C THR A 55 12.02 -4.00 -11.77
N LEU A 56 11.20 -3.02 -12.13
CA LEU A 56 9.94 -3.24 -12.81
C LEU A 56 10.27 -3.66 -14.24
N SER A 57 9.99 -4.92 -14.58
CA SER A 57 10.04 -5.40 -15.96
C SER A 57 9.18 -4.49 -16.83
N ASP A 58 9.70 -4.03 -17.98
CA ASP A 58 8.98 -3.16 -18.91
C ASP A 58 7.73 -3.84 -19.52
N SER A 59 7.51 -5.13 -19.23
CA SER A 59 6.36 -5.94 -19.64
C SER A 59 5.08 -5.65 -18.85
N TRP A 60 4.67 -4.37 -18.72
CA TRP A 60 3.40 -3.97 -18.12
C TRP A 60 2.16 -4.33 -18.97
N GLU A 61 2.34 -5.04 -20.09
CA GLU A 61 1.25 -5.46 -20.99
C GLU A 61 0.49 -6.72 -20.53
N ASP A 62 1.02 -7.55 -19.61
CA ASP A 62 0.29 -8.76 -19.16
C ASP A 62 -0.70 -8.40 -18.04
N SER A 63 -1.86 -7.92 -18.46
CA SER A 63 -3.01 -7.52 -17.63
C SER A 63 -3.70 -8.71 -16.95
N ARG A 64 -2.96 -9.51 -16.19
CA ARG A 64 -3.55 -10.55 -15.32
C ARG A 64 -3.48 -10.11 -13.87
N ALA A 65 -4.44 -9.28 -13.47
CA ALA A 65 -4.70 -8.97 -12.07
C ALA A 65 -5.08 -10.27 -11.33
N TYR A 66 -4.15 -10.88 -10.60
CA TYR A 66 -4.45 -12.02 -9.75
C TYR A 66 -5.21 -11.53 -8.51
N ARG A 67 -6.47 -11.94 -8.40
CA ARG A 67 -7.36 -11.54 -7.31
C ARG A 67 -6.97 -12.29 -6.04
N GLN A 68 -6.11 -11.70 -5.21
CA GLN A 68 -5.91 -12.19 -3.85
C GLN A 68 -7.11 -11.79 -2.98
N ARG A 69 -7.91 -12.78 -2.59
CA ARG A 69 -8.93 -12.61 -1.56
C ARG A 69 -8.26 -12.83 -0.21
N LEU A 70 -8.29 -11.81 0.65
CA LEU A 70 -8.02 -12.01 2.07
C LEU A 70 -9.24 -12.75 2.66
N SER A 71 -8.97 -13.92 3.25
CA SER A 71 -9.94 -14.78 3.94
C SER A 71 -10.35 -14.22 5.28
#